data_AF-A0A2D6U7P2-F1
#
_entry.id   AF-A0A2D6U7P2-F1
#
_cell.length_a   1.000
_cell.length_b   1.000
_cell.length_c   1.000
_cell.angle_alpha   90.00
_cell.angle_beta   90.00
_cell.angle_gamma   90.00
#
_symmetry.space_group_name_H-M   'P 1'
#
loop_
_entity.id
_entity.type
_entity.pdbx_description
1 polymer ?
#
loop_
_entity_poly.entity_id
_entity_poly.type
_entity_poly.pdbx_seq_one_letter_code
_entity_poly.pdbx_strand_id
1 'polypeptide(L)'
;MTTLTLAGWTGPWPEDDNDANLKADIAAHAHLDPLSTITNLSTNVDVPVGAIVHYVLCRWASEGSSALLELGPRMVRRLQEPFETA
;
A
#
# COMPACT_ATOMS: atom_id res chain seq x y z
N MET A 1 15.73 -14.99 -9.75
CA MET A 1 15.64 -14.21 -8.50
C MET A 1 15.29 -12.79 -8.91
N THR A 2 14.12 -12.30 -8.54
CA THR A 2 13.68 -10.94 -8.91
C THR A 2 14.16 -9.97 -7.84
N THR A 3 14.84 -8.90 -8.23
CA THR A 3 15.28 -7.84 -7.32
C THR A 3 14.25 -6.71 -7.38
N LEU A 4 13.81 -6.21 -6.22
CA LEU A 4 12.86 -5.10 -6.11
C LEU A 4 13.59 -3.85 -5.63
N THR A 5 13.35 -2.71 -6.29
CA THR A 5 13.84 -1.40 -5.86
C THR A 5 12.68 -0.61 -5.27
N LEU A 6 12.81 -0.17 -4.02
CA LEU A 6 11.82 0.66 -3.32
C LEU A 6 11.99 2.14 -3.67
N ALA A 7 11.90 2.48 -4.96
CA ALA A 7 11.98 3.86 -5.41
C ALA A 7 10.61 4.56 -5.25
N GLY A 8 10.62 5.78 -4.72
CA GLY A 8 9.44 6.63 -4.73
C GLY A 8 8.99 6.94 -6.15
N TRP A 9 7.70 6.79 -6.43
CA TRP A 9 7.12 7.12 -7.72
C TRP A 9 6.45 8.49 -7.63
N THR A 10 6.81 9.42 -8.51
CA THR A 10 6.33 10.82 -8.46
C THR A 10 5.45 11.21 -9.63
N GLY A 11 4.98 10.23 -10.42
CA GLY A 11 4.23 10.47 -11.64
C GLY A 11 5.09 10.37 -12.92
N PRO A 12 4.64 10.97 -14.04
CA PRO A 12 3.38 11.71 -14.20
C PRO A 12 2.15 10.79 -14.38
N TRP A 13 0.96 11.38 -14.35
CA TRP A 13 -0.28 10.75 -14.82
C TRP A 13 -1.17 11.77 -15.57
N PRO A 14 -2.03 11.31 -16.50
CA PRO A 14 -2.97 12.17 -17.22
C PRO A 14 -3.98 12.87 -16.31
N GLU A 15 -4.54 13.98 -16.78
CA GLU A 15 -5.55 14.75 -16.04
C GLU A 15 -6.86 13.95 -15.84
N ASP A 16 -7.26 13.16 -16.84
CA ASP A 16 -8.47 12.33 -16.81
C ASP A 16 -8.22 10.89 -16.28
N ASP A 17 -7.18 10.69 -15.47
CA ASP A 17 -6.84 9.37 -14.93
C ASP A 17 -7.80 8.97 -13.80
N ASN A 18 -8.55 7.87 -13.99
CA ASN A 18 -9.51 7.35 -12.99
C ASN A 18 -8.86 7.06 -11.62
N ASP A 19 -7.55 6.76 -11.60
CA ASP A 19 -6.79 6.46 -10.38
C ASP A 19 -5.93 7.65 -9.91
N ALA A 20 -6.18 8.86 -10.43
CA ALA A 20 -5.40 10.07 -10.12
C ALA A 20 -5.26 10.32 -8.61
N ASN A 21 -6.30 10.05 -7.82
CA ASN A 21 -6.27 10.22 -6.36
C ASN A 21 -5.26 9.27 -5.69
N LEU A 22 -5.27 7.99 -6.07
CA LEU A 22 -4.34 7.00 -5.54
C LEU A 22 -2.90 7.31 -5.99
N LYS A 23 -2.72 7.68 -7.26
CA LYS A 23 -1.42 8.08 -7.81
C LYS A 23 -0.87 9.32 -7.10
N ALA A 24 -1.71 10.32 -6.83
CA ALA A 24 -1.33 11.49 -6.04
C ALA A 24 -0.86 11.12 -4.64
N ASP A 25 -1.56 10.20 -3.97
CA ASP A 25 -1.17 9.72 -2.63
C ASP A 25 0.17 8.95 -2.66
N ILE A 26 0.36 8.06 -3.62
CA ILE A 26 1.65 7.37 -3.84
C ILE A 26 2.78 8.40 -4.05
N ALA A 27 2.55 9.42 -4.88
CA ALA A 27 3.51 10.46 -5.15
C ALA A 27 3.83 11.33 -3.93
N ALA A 28 2.83 11.64 -3.10
CA ALA A 28 3.03 12.37 -1.85
C ALA A 28 3.95 11.61 -0.87
N HIS A 29 3.91 10.28 -0.89
CA HIS A 29 4.75 9.41 -0.03
C HIS A 29 6.14 9.12 -0.62
N ALA A 30 6.40 9.47 -1.88
CA ALA A 30 7.63 9.12 -2.60
C ALA A 30 8.93 9.64 -1.95
N HIS A 31 8.84 10.67 -1.11
CA HIS A 31 9.98 11.30 -0.44
C HIS A 31 10.33 10.69 0.93
N LEU A 32 9.48 9.79 1.44
CA LEU A 32 9.74 9.12 2.71
C LEU A 32 10.76 8.00 2.51
N ASP A 33 11.65 7.80 3.48
CA ASP A 33 12.49 6.59 3.54
C ASP A 33 11.66 5.42 4.08
N PRO A 34 11.29 4.43 3.24
CA PRO A 34 10.45 3.32 3.67
C PRO A 34 11.17 2.33 4.58
N LEU A 35 12.50 2.38 4.68
CA LEU A 35 13.30 1.38 5.39
C LEU A 35 13.79 1.82 6.77
N SER A 36 13.66 3.09 7.14
CA SER A 36 14.11 3.59 8.44
C SER A 36 13.62 2.74 9.63
N THR A 37 12.31 2.55 9.76
CA THR A 37 11.69 1.71 10.80
C THR A 37 12.05 0.23 10.63
N ILE A 38 12.07 -0.28 9.40
CA ILE A 38 12.33 -1.70 9.11
C ILE A 38 13.78 -2.09 9.46
N THR A 39 14.74 -1.20 9.22
CA THR A 39 16.16 -1.41 9.52
C THR A 39 16.40 -1.44 11.03
N ASN A 40 15.73 -0.56 11.77
CA ASN A 40 15.76 -0.58 13.24
C ASN A 40 15.17 -1.88 13.78
N LEU A 41 14.01 -2.31 13.24
CA LEU A 41 13.39 -3.58 13.64
C LEU A 41 14.29 -4.77 13.32
N SER A 42 14.86 -4.80 12.11
CA SER A 42 15.81 -5.82 11.65
C SER A 42 16.95 -6.00 12.64
N THR A 43 17.54 -4.90 13.10
CA THR A 43 18.63 -4.91 14.08
C THR A 43 18.16 -5.43 15.45
N ASN A 44 16.98 -5.01 15.90
CA ASN A 44 16.45 -5.34 17.22
C ASN A 44 16.03 -6.82 17.36
N VAL A 45 15.55 -7.44 16.27
CA VAL A 45 15.05 -8.82 16.29
C VAL A 45 15.97 -9.83 15.61
N ASP A 46 17.10 -9.37 15.07
CA ASP A 46 18.08 -10.18 14.34
C ASP A 46 17.46 -10.95 13.16
N VAL A 47 16.70 -10.24 12.32
CA VAL A 47 16.05 -10.78 11.11
C VAL A 47 16.43 -9.92 9.91
N PRO A 48 16.80 -10.51 8.74
CA PRO A 48 17.14 -9.72 7.55
C PRO A 48 16.01 -8.79 7.10
N VAL A 49 16.35 -7.55 6.74
CA VAL A 49 15.40 -6.53 6.23
C VAL A 49 14.45 -7.10 5.18
N GLY A 50 14.97 -7.84 4.19
CA GLY A 50 14.16 -8.43 3.13
C GLY A 50 13.12 -9.43 3.63
N ALA A 51 13.40 -10.18 4.69
CA ALA A 51 12.44 -11.10 5.29
C ALA A 51 11.31 -10.36 6.01
N ILE A 52 11.63 -9.26 6.70
CA ILE A 52 10.64 -8.39 7.32
C ILE A 52 9.76 -7.72 6.26
N VAL A 53 10.35 -7.17 5.18
CA VAL A 53 9.59 -6.59 4.06
C VAL A 53 8.67 -7.63 3.43
N HIS A 54 9.16 -8.85 3.19
CA HIS A 54 8.35 -9.94 2.67
C HIS A 54 7.17 -10.27 3.61
N TYR A 55 7.44 -10.42 4.91
CA TYR A 55 6.37 -10.61 5.90
C TYR A 55 5.35 -9.47 5.86
N VAL A 56 5.79 -8.22 5.78
CA VAL A 56 4.91 -7.04 5.73
C VAL A 56 3.98 -7.09 4.53
N LEU A 57 4.52 -7.37 3.34
CA LEU A 57 3.74 -7.46 2.12
C LEU A 57 2.75 -8.63 2.18
N CYS A 58 3.17 -9.80 2.65
CA CYS A 58 2.29 -10.96 2.77
C CYS A 58 1.20 -10.76 3.83
N ARG A 59 1.52 -10.11 4.96
CA ARG A 59 0.58 -9.90 6.04
C ARG A 59 -0.40 -8.78 5.72
N TRP A 60 0.07 -7.58 5.39
CA TRP A 60 -0.80 -6.40 5.33
C TRP A 60 -1.24 -6.04 3.91
N ALA A 61 -0.39 -6.19 2.90
CA ALA A 61 -0.81 -5.92 1.52
C ALA A 61 -1.85 -6.96 1.03
N SER A 62 -1.82 -8.19 1.58
CA SER A 62 -2.80 -9.24 1.26
C SER A 62 -4.03 -9.23 2.19
N GLU A 63 -3.91 -8.82 3.46
CA GLU A 63 -5.06 -8.76 4.39
C GLU A 63 -5.95 -7.52 4.20
N GLY A 64 -5.53 -6.48 3.49
CA GLY A 64 -6.43 -5.39 3.09
C GLY A 64 -7.67 -5.91 2.33
N SER A 65 -7.50 -6.96 1.52
CA SER A 65 -8.60 -7.73 0.91
C SER A 65 -9.38 -8.56 1.93
N SER A 66 -8.74 -9.14 2.93
CA SER A 66 -9.41 -9.95 3.96
C SER A 66 -10.38 -9.12 4.81
N ALA A 67 -10.03 -7.88 5.16
CA ALA A 67 -10.93 -6.96 5.87
C ALA A 67 -12.18 -6.59 5.04
N LEU A 68 -12.01 -6.38 3.72
CA LEU A 68 -13.14 -6.18 2.79
C LEU A 68 -14.01 -7.44 2.62
N LEU A 69 -13.40 -8.63 2.64
CA LEU A 69 -14.10 -9.90 2.56
C LEU A 69 -14.87 -10.23 3.86
N GLU A 70 -14.33 -9.86 5.03
CA GLU A 70 -14.98 -10.04 6.34
C GLU A 70 -16.17 -9.07 6.55
N LEU A 71 -16.10 -7.86 5.99
CA LEU A 71 -17.20 -6.87 6.06
C LEU A 71 -18.45 -7.29 5.26
N GLY A 72 -18.28 -8.22 4.31
CA GLY A 72 -19.35 -8.78 3.50
C GLY A 72 -19.98 -7.81 2.48
N PRO A 73 -20.74 -8.32 1.49
CA PRO A 73 -21.21 -7.53 0.33
C PRO A 73 -22.07 -6.31 0.69
N ARG A 74 -22.79 -6.38 1.83
CA ARG A 74 -23.67 -5.29 2.28
C ARG A 74 -22.91 -4.04 2.72
N MET A 75 -21.76 -4.21 3.40
CA MET A 75 -21.01 -3.06 3.89
C MET A 75 -20.18 -2.42 2.76
N VAL A 76 -19.67 -3.23 1.84
CA VAL A 76 -19.01 -2.76 0.61
C VAL A 76 -19.96 -1.91 -0.23
N ARG A 77 -21.21 -2.35 -0.43
CA ARG A 77 -22.22 -1.57 -1.17
C ARG A 77 -22.57 -0.24 -0.48
N ARG A 78 -22.55 -0.21 0.85
CA ARG A 78 -22.79 1.01 1.63
C ARG A 78 -21.66 2.03 1.56
N LEU A 79 -20.43 1.57 1.32
CA LEU A 79 -19.28 2.44 1.04
C LEU A 79 -19.31 3.00 -0.40
N GLN A 80 -20.04 2.34 -1.31
CA GLN A 80 -20.24 2.80 -2.69
C GLN A 80 -21.45 3.76 -2.85
N GLU A 81 -22.46 3.67 -1.99
CA GLU A 81 -23.64 4.58 -1.99
C GLU A 81 -23.32 6.08 -2.11
N PRO A 82 -22.29 6.64 -1.42
CA PRO A 82 -21.93 8.04 -1.55
C PRO A 82 -21.40 8.43 -2.94
N PHE A 83 -20.90 7.47 -3.72
CA PHE A 83 -20.33 7.69 -5.05
C PHE A 83 -21.33 7.42 -6.18
N GLU A 84 -22.44 6.72 -5.92
CA GLU A 84 -23.50 6.47 -6.92
C GLU A 84 -24.50 7.63 -7.04
N THR A 85 -24.52 8.56 -6.08
CA THR A 85 -25.48 9.68 -6.04
C THR A 85 -24.88 11.00 -6.53
N ALA A 86 -23.69 10.98 -7.13
CA ALA A 86 -22.99 12.14 -7.70
C ALA A 86 -23.11 12.19 -9.23
#